data_AF-A0ABD0XV80-F1
#
_entry.id   AF-A0ABD0XV80-F1
#
_cell.length_a   1.000
_cell.length_b   1.000
_cell.length_c   1.000
_cell.angle_alpha   90.00
_cell.angle_beta   90.00
_cell.angle_gamma   90.00
#
_symmetry.space_group_name_H-M   'P 1'
#
loop_
_entity.id
_entity.type
_entity.pdbx_description
1 polymer ?
#
loop_
_entity_poly.entity_id
_entity_poly.type
_entity_poly.pdbx_seq_one_letter_code
_entity_poly.pdbx_strand_id
1 'polypeptide(L)'
;MENFGEEVFQCKDVRLGIGPHGINIYHPNPQNLNFFRIPYTAIRSASSLRRLFQLWYLGPDHTELLLEIKCESCLSASGLYRALTEKHAFYSCDTVRGAVTAQYIRDLKGTIVSIFNESSPLGKKYVFDIRRTCREVHDNARRALYEPARSEGESSATEPNAQGASATAGEKLARLMDALSCRICMDAGIDTVLFPCAHVICCHVCAERCTSCPLCRSPIESAKRVYLPTLELGEGETTTA
;
A
#
# COMPACT_ATOMS: atom_id res chain seq x y z
N MET A 1 -1.86 -14.52 9.35
CA MET A 1 -2.99 -14.86 8.46
C MET A 1 -2.44 -14.82 7.06
N GLU A 2 -2.58 -15.89 6.30
CA GLU A 2 -1.92 -16.06 4.98
C GLU A 2 -2.46 -15.10 3.89
N ASN A 3 -3.63 -14.49 4.12
CA ASN A 3 -4.33 -13.64 3.13
C ASN A 3 -4.41 -12.15 3.55
N PHE A 4 -3.58 -11.70 4.50
CA PHE A 4 -3.61 -10.30 4.95
C PHE A 4 -3.14 -9.35 3.83
N GLY A 5 -3.93 -8.32 3.54
CA GLY A 5 -3.61 -7.32 2.50
C GLY A 5 -3.87 -7.78 1.06
N GLU A 6 -4.61 -8.88 0.88
CA GLU A 6 -4.98 -9.42 -0.42
C GLU A 6 -6.30 -8.83 -0.93
N GLU A 7 -6.31 -8.33 -2.17
CA GLU A 7 -7.53 -7.93 -2.87
C GLU A 7 -8.00 -9.06 -3.79
N VAL A 8 -9.21 -9.56 -3.56
CA VAL A 8 -9.72 -10.78 -4.20
C VAL A 8 -10.64 -10.47 -5.38
N PHE A 9 -10.36 -11.09 -6.52
CA PHE A 9 -11.16 -11.02 -7.74
C PHE A 9 -11.77 -12.39 -8.05
N GLN A 10 -13.09 -12.45 -8.11
CA GLN A 10 -13.82 -13.64 -8.54
C GLN A 10 -14.01 -13.58 -10.06
N CYS A 11 -13.42 -14.54 -10.77
CA CYS A 11 -13.70 -14.82 -12.17
C CYS A 11 -14.44 -16.16 -12.27
N LYS A 12 -15.08 -16.44 -13.42
CA LYS A 12 -16.01 -17.58 -13.59
C LYS A 12 -15.51 -18.88 -12.97
N ASP A 13 -14.28 -19.27 -13.31
CA ASP A 13 -13.71 -20.57 -12.93
C ASP A 13 -12.45 -20.45 -12.05
N VAL A 14 -12.10 -19.23 -11.64
CA VAL A 14 -10.88 -18.96 -10.88
C VAL A 14 -11.07 -17.78 -9.94
N ARG A 15 -10.57 -17.92 -8.71
CA ARG A 15 -10.44 -16.81 -7.79
C ARG A 15 -8.98 -16.39 -7.73
N LEU A 16 -8.75 -15.10 -7.86
CA LEU A 16 -7.41 -14.51 -7.80
C LEU A 16 -7.34 -13.62 -6.58
N GLY A 17 -6.20 -13.58 -5.93
CA GLY A 17 -5.93 -12.56 -4.93
C GLY A 17 -4.61 -11.87 -5.20
N ILE A 18 -4.65 -10.53 -5.18
CA ILE A 18 -3.49 -9.69 -5.42
C ILE A 18 -3.01 -9.17 -4.07
N GLY A 19 -1.86 -9.64 -3.61
CA GLY A 19 -1.31 -9.33 -2.30
C GLY A 19 0.10 -8.74 -2.36
N PRO A 20 0.75 -8.51 -1.21
CA PRO A 20 2.07 -7.90 -1.13
C PRO A 20 3.19 -8.71 -1.80
N HIS A 21 2.99 -10.02 -1.95
CA HIS A 21 4.01 -10.93 -2.48
C HIS A 21 3.75 -11.35 -3.93
N GLY A 22 2.71 -10.85 -4.58
CA GLY A 22 2.33 -11.23 -5.94
C GLY A 22 0.86 -11.65 -6.05
N ILE A 23 0.61 -12.60 -6.92
CA ILE A 23 -0.74 -13.10 -7.26
C ILE A 23 -0.90 -14.50 -6.71
N ASN A 24 -1.97 -14.75 -5.95
CA ASN A 24 -2.42 -16.08 -5.59
C ASN A 24 -3.58 -16.51 -6.50
N ILE A 25 -3.52 -17.72 -7.04
CA ILE A 25 -4.56 -18.34 -7.85
C ILE A 25 -5.16 -19.48 -7.05
N TYR A 26 -6.45 -19.36 -6.74
CA TYR A 26 -7.20 -20.34 -5.99
C TYR A 26 -8.01 -21.22 -6.95
N HIS A 27 -7.72 -22.52 -6.97
CA HIS A 27 -8.50 -23.48 -7.73
C HIS A 27 -9.79 -23.84 -6.97
N PRO A 28 -10.91 -24.09 -7.67
CA PRO A 28 -12.21 -24.36 -7.05
C PRO A 28 -12.31 -25.77 -6.43
N ASN A 29 -11.25 -26.59 -6.40
CA ASN A 29 -11.36 -27.97 -5.92
C ASN A 29 -11.39 -28.02 -4.38
N PRO A 30 -12.52 -28.42 -3.75
CA PRO A 30 -12.69 -28.37 -2.30
C PRO A 30 -11.79 -29.34 -1.52
N GLN A 31 -11.06 -30.24 -2.19
CA GLN A 31 -10.16 -31.20 -1.55
C GLN A 31 -8.68 -30.79 -1.55
N ASN A 32 -8.33 -29.68 -2.21
CA ASN A 32 -6.93 -29.23 -2.32
C ASN A 32 -6.86 -27.73 -2.05
N LEU A 33 -6.45 -27.34 -0.85
CA LEU A 33 -6.23 -25.95 -0.41
C LEU A 33 -5.02 -25.28 -1.11
N ASN A 34 -4.41 -25.95 -2.08
CA ASN A 34 -3.23 -25.47 -2.77
C ASN A 34 -3.61 -24.30 -3.68
N PHE A 35 -3.18 -23.10 -3.28
CA PHE A 35 -3.12 -21.94 -4.16
C PHE A 35 -1.78 -21.93 -4.90
N PHE A 36 -1.81 -21.51 -6.16
CA PHE A 36 -0.59 -21.28 -6.92
C PHE A 36 -0.21 -19.80 -6.82
N ARG A 37 1.04 -19.51 -6.42
CA ARG A 37 1.53 -18.13 -6.29
C ARG A 37 2.47 -17.76 -7.43
N ILE A 38 2.20 -16.63 -8.07
CA ILE A 38 3.11 -15.98 -9.00
C ILE A 38 3.74 -14.78 -8.28
N PRO A 39 5.01 -14.82 -7.88
CA PRO A 39 5.66 -13.70 -7.23
C PRO A 39 5.83 -12.53 -8.20
N TYR A 40 5.85 -11.29 -7.68
CA TYR A 40 6.06 -10.10 -8.52
C TYR A 40 7.34 -10.17 -9.36
N THR A 41 8.40 -10.76 -8.81
CA THR A 41 9.68 -10.94 -9.50
C THR A 41 9.62 -11.86 -10.71
N ALA A 42 8.61 -12.75 -10.80
CA ALA A 42 8.40 -13.62 -11.95
C ALA A 42 7.56 -12.94 -13.05
N ILE A 43 6.86 -11.83 -12.76
CA ILE A 43 5.97 -11.18 -13.72
C ILE A 43 6.80 -10.41 -14.76
N ARG A 44 6.55 -10.69 -16.04
CA ARG A 44 7.17 -10.00 -17.18
C ARG A 44 6.29 -8.87 -17.68
N SER A 45 5.01 -9.14 -17.89
CA SER A 45 4.05 -8.14 -18.35
C SER A 45 2.63 -8.54 -18.01
N ALA A 46 1.74 -7.56 -17.93
CA ALA A 46 0.31 -7.76 -17.80
C ALA A 46 -0.41 -6.90 -18.82
N SER A 47 -1.59 -7.32 -19.26
CA SER A 47 -2.46 -6.53 -20.12
C SER A 47 -3.93 -6.82 -19.83
N SER A 48 -4.80 -5.87 -20.17
CA SER A 48 -6.25 -6.03 -20.08
C SER A 48 -6.94 -5.45 -21.31
N LEU A 49 -7.61 -6.31 -22.07
CA LEU A 49 -8.35 -5.94 -23.26
C LEU A 49 -9.79 -6.48 -23.21
N ARG A 50 -10.77 -5.58 -23.28
CA ARG A 50 -12.19 -5.91 -23.07
C ARG A 50 -12.36 -6.67 -21.76
N ARG A 51 -12.81 -7.92 -21.80
CA ARG A 51 -13.05 -8.80 -20.65
C ARG A 51 -11.88 -9.75 -20.37
N LEU A 52 -10.79 -9.62 -21.11
CA LEU A 52 -9.64 -10.51 -21.03
C LEU A 52 -8.53 -9.85 -20.23
N PHE A 53 -8.05 -10.55 -19.20
CA PHE A 53 -6.83 -10.22 -18.49
C PHE A 53 -5.75 -11.24 -18.87
N GLN A 54 -4.57 -10.76 -19.24
CA GLN A 54 -3.44 -11.59 -19.64
C GLN A 54 -2.21 -11.23 -18.82
N LEU A 55 -1.49 -12.24 -18.34
CA LEU A 55 -0.29 -12.09 -17.55
C LEU A 55 0.80 -13.04 -18.06
N TRP A 56 1.92 -12.46 -18.48
CA TRP A 56 3.12 -13.19 -18.85
C TRP A 56 4.07 -13.23 -17.65
N TYR A 57 4.51 -14.43 -17.30
CA TYR A 57 5.40 -14.65 -16.17
C TYR A 57 6.40 -15.78 -16.46
N LEU A 58 7.49 -15.80 -15.71
CA LEU A 58 8.45 -16.90 -15.75
C LEU A 58 8.01 -18.03 -14.83
N GLY A 59 7.88 -19.23 -15.39
CA GLY A 59 7.70 -20.46 -14.63
C GLY A 59 8.97 -20.91 -13.88
N PRO A 60 8.90 -22.01 -13.12
CA PRO A 60 10.03 -22.56 -12.37
C PRO A 60 11.24 -22.89 -13.26
N ASP A 61 10.97 -23.33 -14.50
CA ASP A 61 11.98 -23.69 -15.49
C ASP A 61 12.47 -22.49 -16.31
N HIS A 62 12.18 -21.26 -15.88
CA HIS A 62 12.45 -20.01 -16.60
C HIS A 62 11.82 -19.93 -18.00
N THR A 63 10.80 -20.74 -18.25
CA THR A 63 9.96 -20.67 -19.45
C THR A 63 8.91 -19.59 -19.27
N GLU A 64 8.62 -18.85 -20.33
CA GLU A 64 7.56 -17.84 -20.31
C GLU A 64 6.20 -18.52 -20.42
N LEU A 65 5.33 -18.26 -19.44
CA LEU A 65 3.99 -18.80 -19.31
C LEU A 65 2.97 -17.67 -19.41
N LEU A 66 1.80 -17.98 -19.97
CA LEU A 66 0.68 -17.06 -20.09
C LEU A 66 -0.47 -17.53 -19.20
N LEU A 67 -0.85 -16.69 -18.24
CA LEU A 67 -2.11 -16.81 -17.51
C LEU A 67 -3.14 -15.91 -18.19
N GLU A 68 -4.17 -16.52 -18.76
CA GLU A 68 -5.27 -15.82 -19.43
C GLU A 68 -6.60 -16.04 -18.68
N ILE A 69 -7.28 -14.94 -18.37
CA ILE A 69 -8.49 -14.96 -17.53
C ILE A 69 -9.59 -14.12 -18.15
N LYS A 70 -10.72 -14.78 -18.41
CA LYS A 70 -11.93 -14.14 -18.92
C LYS A 70 -12.81 -13.67 -17.76
N CYS A 71 -12.80 -12.37 -17.53
CA CYS A 71 -13.59 -11.70 -16.49
C CYS A 71 -15.07 -11.55 -16.89
N GLU A 72 -15.92 -11.26 -15.90
CA GLU A 72 -17.35 -11.06 -16.09
C GLU A 72 -17.68 -9.79 -16.87
N SER A 73 -16.84 -8.77 -16.75
CA SER A 73 -17.00 -7.48 -17.41
C SER A 73 -15.64 -6.87 -17.78
N CYS A 74 -15.66 -5.86 -18.64
CA CYS A 74 -14.44 -5.11 -18.94
C CYS A 74 -13.94 -4.30 -17.75
N LEU A 75 -14.86 -3.86 -16.87
CA LEU A 75 -14.54 -3.19 -15.62
C LEU A 75 -13.80 -4.14 -14.67
N SER A 76 -14.24 -5.39 -14.56
CA SER A 76 -13.58 -6.41 -13.74
C SER A 76 -12.17 -6.72 -14.23
N ALA A 77 -11.97 -6.94 -15.54
CA ALA A 77 -10.64 -7.14 -16.13
C ALA A 77 -9.72 -5.93 -15.91
N SER A 78 -10.27 -4.73 -16.10
CA SER A 78 -9.55 -3.48 -15.88
C SER A 78 -9.20 -3.27 -14.39
N GLY A 79 -10.11 -3.61 -13.48
CA GLY A 79 -9.88 -3.53 -12.04
C GLY A 79 -8.79 -4.49 -11.59
N LEU A 80 -8.82 -5.73 -12.09
CA LEU A 80 -7.77 -6.73 -11.83
C LEU A 80 -6.40 -6.25 -12.32
N TYR A 81 -6.33 -5.70 -13.54
CA TYR A 81 -5.11 -5.13 -14.10
C TYR A 81 -4.58 -3.96 -13.25
N ARG A 82 -5.46 -3.04 -12.83
CA ARG A 82 -5.09 -1.92 -11.96
C ARG A 82 -4.57 -2.41 -10.62
N ALA A 83 -5.32 -3.27 -9.93
CA ALA A 83 -4.92 -3.80 -8.63
C ALA A 83 -3.55 -4.50 -8.69
N LEU A 84 -3.29 -5.25 -9.76
CA LEU A 84 -2.00 -5.88 -9.98
C LEU A 84 -0.87 -4.87 -10.14
N THR A 85 -1.02 -3.96 -11.09
CA THR A 85 0.04 -3.00 -11.45
C THR A 85 0.31 -1.99 -10.34
N GLU A 86 -0.74 -1.57 -9.63
CA GLU A 86 -0.68 -0.73 -8.44
C GLU A 86 0.11 -1.41 -7.31
N LYS A 87 -0.26 -2.64 -6.94
CA LYS A 87 0.44 -3.36 -5.87
C LYS A 87 1.85 -3.78 -6.26
N HIS A 88 2.10 -4.18 -7.52
CA HIS A 88 3.44 -4.43 -8.01
C HIS A 88 4.32 -3.19 -7.86
N ALA A 89 3.84 -2.02 -8.30
CA ALA A 89 4.57 -0.76 -8.16
C ALA A 89 4.78 -0.39 -6.69
N PHE A 90 3.78 -0.59 -5.85
CA PHE A 90 3.85 -0.26 -4.44
C PHE A 90 4.85 -1.13 -3.68
N TYR A 91 4.84 -2.44 -3.90
CA TYR A 91 5.63 -3.40 -3.11
C TYR A 91 6.98 -3.77 -3.72
N SER A 92 7.14 -3.66 -5.04
CA SER A 92 8.31 -4.20 -5.75
C SER A 92 9.15 -3.15 -6.48
N CYS A 93 8.65 -1.92 -6.67
CA CYS A 93 9.41 -0.87 -7.34
C CYS A 93 10.03 0.10 -6.33
N ASP A 94 11.21 0.64 -6.66
CA ASP A 94 11.87 1.64 -5.84
C ASP A 94 11.13 2.98 -5.85
N THR A 95 10.64 3.41 -7.02
CA THR A 95 9.87 4.64 -7.19
C THR A 95 8.66 4.41 -8.08
N VAL A 96 7.58 5.17 -7.86
CA VAL A 96 6.38 5.11 -8.72
C VAL A 96 6.68 5.69 -10.11
N ARG A 97 7.62 6.63 -10.19
CA ARG A 97 7.89 7.44 -11.39
C ARG A 97 8.54 6.67 -12.56
N GLY A 98 9.17 5.52 -12.32
CA GLY A 98 9.83 4.73 -13.37
C GLY A 98 8.88 3.77 -14.10
N ALA A 99 8.07 3.02 -13.36
CA ALA A 99 7.25 1.92 -13.90
C ALA A 99 5.82 2.34 -14.26
N VAL A 100 5.24 3.30 -13.51
CA VAL A 100 3.81 3.63 -13.57
C VAL A 100 3.56 4.85 -14.46
N THR A 101 4.36 5.92 -14.33
CA THR A 101 4.25 7.10 -15.21
C THR A 101 4.85 6.89 -16.59
N ALA A 102 5.76 5.93 -16.79
CA ALA A 102 6.24 5.57 -18.12
C ALA A 102 5.18 4.84 -18.96
N GLN A 103 4.25 4.11 -18.31
CA GLN A 103 3.05 3.58 -18.97
C GLN A 103 2.04 4.68 -19.35
N TYR A 104 2.15 5.89 -18.76
CA TYR A 104 1.36 7.08 -19.11
C TYR A 104 1.98 7.90 -20.26
N ILE A 105 3.28 7.72 -20.57
CA ILE A 105 3.99 8.54 -21.56
C ILE A 105 4.80 7.65 -22.50
N ARG A 106 4.11 6.89 -23.32
CA ARG A 106 4.58 6.66 -24.69
C ARG A 106 3.39 6.94 -25.56
N ASP A 107 3.31 8.19 -26.01
CA ASP A 107 2.89 8.49 -27.39
C ASP A 107 2.64 9.98 -27.66
N LEU A 108 3.70 10.72 -28.00
CA LEU A 108 3.54 11.95 -28.77
C LEU A 108 2.97 11.65 -30.19
N LYS A 109 3.04 10.38 -30.65
CA LYS A 109 2.45 9.88 -31.91
C LYS A 109 1.04 9.27 -31.79
N GLY A 110 0.61 8.85 -30.61
CA GLY A 110 -0.64 8.12 -30.36
C GLY A 110 -1.81 9.00 -29.91
N THR A 111 -1.56 10.23 -29.45
CA THR A 111 -2.63 11.23 -29.24
C THR A 111 -3.40 11.51 -30.54
N ILE A 112 -2.72 11.45 -31.70
CA ILE A 112 -3.34 11.65 -33.02
C ILE A 112 -4.09 10.38 -33.48
N VAL A 113 -3.65 9.19 -33.07
CA VAL A 113 -4.29 7.91 -33.43
C VAL A 113 -5.51 7.60 -32.56
N SER A 114 -5.53 8.08 -31.30
CA SER A 114 -6.66 7.92 -30.37
C SER A 114 -7.94 8.64 -30.82
N ILE A 115 -7.86 9.62 -31.72
CA ILE A 115 -9.04 10.33 -32.24
C ILE A 115 -9.78 9.49 -33.30
N PHE A 116 -9.11 8.54 -33.95
CA PHE A 116 -9.64 7.82 -35.11
C PHE A 116 -9.80 6.31 -34.93
N ASN A 117 -9.44 5.71 -33.79
CA ASN A 117 -9.59 4.27 -33.64
C ASN A 117 -9.84 3.81 -32.18
N GLU A 118 -11.10 3.57 -31.86
CA GLU A 118 -11.59 3.15 -30.53
C GLU A 118 -11.18 1.69 -30.15
N SER A 119 -10.54 0.96 -31.06
CA SER A 119 -10.06 -0.41 -30.84
C SER A 119 -8.55 -0.54 -30.63
N SER A 120 -7.81 0.56 -30.49
CA SER A 120 -6.37 0.50 -30.19
C SER A 120 -6.13 0.35 -28.67
N PRO A 121 -5.16 -0.49 -28.22
CA PRO A 121 -4.71 -0.51 -26.82
C PRO A 121 -4.06 0.81 -26.38
N LEU A 122 -3.80 1.71 -27.33
CA LEU A 122 -3.32 3.07 -27.10
C LEU A 122 -4.50 4.02 -26.89
N GLY A 123 -4.76 4.40 -25.65
CA GLY A 123 -5.78 5.41 -25.33
C GLY A 123 -6.50 5.28 -23.98
N LYS A 124 -6.26 4.21 -23.21
CA LYS A 124 -6.86 4.09 -21.88
C LYS A 124 -6.02 4.83 -20.85
N LYS A 125 -6.49 6.01 -20.44
CA LYS A 125 -5.90 6.80 -19.34
C LYS A 125 -6.16 6.09 -18.00
N TYR A 126 -5.25 5.21 -17.61
CA TYR A 126 -5.22 4.67 -16.26
C TYR A 126 -4.59 5.70 -15.33
N VAL A 127 -5.44 6.41 -14.57
CA VAL A 127 -4.96 7.24 -13.45
C VAL A 127 -4.71 6.29 -12.29
N PHE A 128 -3.45 6.08 -11.99
CA PHE A 128 -3.04 5.34 -10.81
C PHE A 128 -3.18 6.23 -9.58
N ASP A 129 -3.88 5.74 -8.56
CA ASP A 129 -4.12 6.50 -7.33
C ASP A 129 -2.88 6.54 -6.41
N ILE A 130 -1.91 5.67 -6.68
CA ILE A 130 -0.67 5.54 -5.90
C ILE A 130 0.33 6.63 -6.28
N ARG A 131 0.66 7.47 -5.31
CA ARG A 131 1.62 8.59 -5.48
C ARG A 131 3.05 8.25 -5.03
N ARG A 132 3.21 7.23 -4.18
CA ARG A 132 4.49 6.81 -3.58
C ARG A 132 4.52 5.29 -3.38
N THR A 133 5.69 4.67 -3.51
CA THR A 133 5.91 3.23 -3.19
C THR A 133 5.93 3.01 -1.68
N CYS A 134 5.84 1.76 -1.23
CA CYS A 134 5.96 1.43 0.18
C CYS A 134 7.29 1.95 0.74
N ARG A 135 8.37 1.82 -0.04
CA ARG A 135 9.71 2.29 0.30
C ARG A 135 9.77 3.81 0.41
N GLU A 136 9.20 4.53 -0.56
CA GLU A 136 9.12 6.00 -0.52
C GLU A 136 8.30 6.51 0.68
N VAL A 137 7.21 5.82 1.04
CA VAL A 137 6.42 6.15 2.24
C VAL A 137 7.24 5.93 3.51
N HIS A 138 7.89 4.77 3.65
CA HIS A 138 8.73 4.46 4.81
C HIS A 138 9.92 5.41 4.93
N ASP A 139 10.62 5.68 3.83
CA ASP A 139 11.77 6.58 3.81
C ASP A 139 11.36 8.02 4.12
N ASN A 140 10.24 8.50 3.58
CA ASN A 140 9.73 9.83 3.90
C ASN A 140 9.28 9.95 5.36
N ALA A 141 8.59 8.94 5.89
CA ALA A 141 8.20 8.92 7.30
C ALA A 141 9.43 8.91 8.22
N ARG A 142 10.42 8.05 7.91
CA ARG A 142 11.69 8.00 8.63
C ARG A 142 12.40 9.36 8.59
N ARG A 143 12.52 10.01 7.43
CA ARG A 143 13.13 11.35 7.36
C ARG A 143 12.35 12.37 8.18
N ALA A 144 11.02 12.42 8.07
CA ALA A 144 10.20 13.37 8.82
C ALA A 144 10.32 13.19 10.35
N LEU A 145 10.58 11.97 10.82
CA LEU A 145 10.78 11.65 12.23
C LEU A 145 12.21 11.99 12.70
N TYR A 146 13.24 11.66 11.91
CA TYR A 146 14.64 11.75 12.32
C TYR A 146 15.41 12.95 11.76
N GLU A 147 14.77 13.85 11.04
CA GLU A 147 15.40 15.09 10.61
C GLU A 147 15.64 15.97 11.84
N PRO A 148 16.91 16.20 12.25
CA PRO A 148 17.20 17.08 13.36
C PRO A 148 16.64 18.45 12.98
N ALA A 149 16.00 19.14 13.93
CA ALA A 149 15.53 20.51 13.73
C ALA A 149 16.69 21.34 13.18
N ARG A 150 16.74 21.55 11.86
CA ARG A 150 17.73 22.43 11.26
C ARG A 150 17.39 23.79 11.82
N SER A 151 18.29 24.32 12.65
CA SER A 151 18.31 25.71 13.08
C SER A 151 17.99 26.58 11.87
N GLU A 152 16.93 27.37 11.98
CA GLU A 152 16.51 28.33 10.97
C GLU A 152 17.72 29.22 10.63
N GLY A 153 18.21 29.06 9.39
CA GLY A 153 19.39 29.75 8.89
C GLY A 153 19.50 29.58 7.38
N GLU A 154 18.98 30.58 6.68
CA GLU A 154 19.23 30.96 5.29
C GLU A 154 18.42 30.29 4.15
N SER A 155 17.45 31.11 3.72
CA SER A 155 16.59 31.16 2.54
C SER A 155 17.21 30.80 1.18
N SER A 156 16.40 30.18 0.32
CA SER A 156 16.03 30.79 -0.98
C SER A 156 14.72 30.23 -1.55
N ALA A 157 13.88 31.17 -1.99
CA ALA A 157 12.50 31.08 -2.47
C ALA A 157 12.30 30.05 -3.61
N THR A 158 11.12 29.45 -3.81
CA THR A 158 9.93 30.10 -4.37
C THR A 158 8.71 29.16 -4.23
N GLU A 159 7.58 29.65 -3.73
CA GLU A 159 6.19 29.51 -4.23
C GLU A 159 5.18 29.97 -3.16
N PRO A 160 4.02 30.57 -3.54
CA PRO A 160 3.19 31.35 -2.64
C PRO A 160 2.06 30.57 -1.95
N ASN A 161 1.87 30.92 -0.67
CA ASN A 161 0.61 31.13 0.03
C ASN A 161 -0.52 30.07 -0.08
N ALA A 162 -0.58 29.20 0.93
CA ALA A 162 -1.85 28.78 1.51
C ALA A 162 -1.77 28.93 3.03
N GLN A 163 -2.63 29.77 3.58
CA GLN A 163 -2.70 30.10 5.00
C GLN A 163 -2.97 28.86 5.86
N GLY A 164 -2.13 28.66 6.87
CA GLY A 164 -2.32 27.74 7.98
C GLY A 164 -1.20 27.97 8.98
N ALA A 165 -1.54 28.45 10.18
CA ALA A 165 -0.61 28.89 11.23
C ALA A 165 0.66 28.02 11.32
N SER A 166 1.82 28.67 11.25
CA SER A 166 3.12 28.01 11.46
C SER A 166 3.21 27.56 12.91
N ALA A 167 2.78 26.33 13.18
CA ALA A 167 2.98 25.68 14.47
C ALA A 167 4.48 25.54 14.72
N THR A 168 4.94 25.96 15.89
CA THR A 168 6.36 25.85 16.30
C THR A 168 6.79 24.37 16.28
N ALA A 169 8.09 24.10 16.15
CA ALA A 169 8.61 22.73 16.17
C ALA A 169 8.17 21.95 17.43
N GLY A 170 8.04 22.63 18.57
CA GLY A 170 7.53 22.05 19.81
C GLY A 170 6.05 21.65 19.73
N GLU A 171 5.20 22.47 19.12
CA GLU A 171 3.77 22.14 18.92
C GLU A 171 3.58 20.97 17.96
N LYS A 172 4.43 20.87 16.92
CA LYS A 172 4.43 19.73 16.00
C LYS A 172 4.83 18.44 16.71
N LEU A 173 5.88 18.46 17.53
CA LEU A 173 6.30 17.31 18.33
C LEU A 173 5.22 16.89 19.32
N ALA A 174 4.62 17.84 20.04
CA ALA A 174 3.53 17.56 20.98
C ALA A 174 2.32 16.89 20.31
N ARG A 175 1.93 17.36 19.11
CA ARG A 175 0.85 16.74 18.32
C ARG A 175 1.19 15.33 17.85
N LEU A 176 2.45 15.09 17.48
CA LEU A 176 2.91 13.75 17.09
C LEU A 176 2.92 12.79 18.27
N MET A 177 3.38 13.24 19.44
CA MET A 177 3.35 12.45 20.67
C MET A 177 1.91 12.13 21.11
N ASP A 178 1.01 13.12 21.07
CA ASP A 178 -0.42 12.90 21.33
C ASP A 178 -1.04 11.90 20.33
N ALA A 179 -0.70 12.01 19.04
CA ALA A 179 -1.18 11.09 18.01
C ALA A 179 -0.74 9.63 18.25
N LEU A 180 0.40 9.42 18.90
CA LEU A 180 0.95 8.10 19.24
C LEU A 180 0.57 7.65 20.67
N SER A 181 -0.20 8.43 21.42
CA SER A 181 -0.68 8.06 22.76
C SER A 181 -1.89 7.14 22.71
N CYS A 182 -1.98 6.23 23.67
CA CYS A 182 -3.14 5.37 23.85
C CYS A 182 -4.39 6.21 24.11
N ARG A 183 -5.42 6.06 23.29
CA ARG A 183 -6.66 6.82 23.41
C ARG A 183 -7.57 6.38 24.56
N ILE A 184 -7.12 5.42 25.37
CA ILE A 184 -7.86 4.89 26.52
C ILE A 184 -7.23 5.38 27.83
N CYS A 185 -5.97 5.03 28.11
CA CYS A 185 -5.30 5.50 29.31
C CYS A 185 -4.64 6.87 29.15
N MET A 186 -4.26 7.26 27.93
CA MET A 186 -3.43 8.44 27.65
C MET A 186 -2.02 8.42 28.30
N ASP A 187 -1.68 7.35 29.01
CA ASP A 187 -0.41 7.21 29.76
C ASP A 187 0.68 6.47 28.97
N ALA A 188 0.29 5.58 28.05
CA ALA A 188 1.20 4.73 27.30
C ALA A 188 1.09 4.97 25.80
N GLY A 189 2.13 4.64 25.03
CA GLY A 189 2.07 4.64 23.58
C GLY A 189 1.10 3.60 23.03
N ILE A 190 0.53 3.85 21.85
CA ILE A 190 -0.17 2.81 21.10
C ILE A 190 0.85 1.73 20.70
N ASP A 191 0.51 0.46 20.93
CA ASP A 191 1.40 -0.66 20.58
C ASP A 191 0.62 -1.91 20.14
N THR A 192 -0.70 -1.81 19.97
CA THR A 192 -1.57 -2.95 19.76
C THR A 192 -2.58 -2.72 18.64
N VAL A 193 -2.65 -3.68 17.71
CA VAL A 193 -3.65 -3.76 16.64
C VAL A 193 -4.82 -4.65 17.06
N LEU A 194 -6.05 -4.22 16.77
CA LEU A 194 -7.29 -4.94 17.07
C LEU A 194 -7.86 -5.61 15.81
N PHE A 195 -8.12 -6.91 15.84
CA PHE A 195 -8.72 -7.66 14.73
C PHE A 195 -10.21 -7.93 14.96
N PRO A 196 -11.03 -7.93 13.88
CA PRO A 196 -10.65 -7.89 12.46
C PRO A 196 -10.50 -6.47 11.86
N CYS A 197 -10.84 -5.41 12.60
CA CYS A 197 -10.90 -4.05 12.05
C CYS A 197 -9.54 -3.38 11.77
N ALA A 198 -8.44 -3.95 12.27
CA ALA A 198 -7.06 -3.50 12.11
C ALA A 198 -6.75 -2.08 12.65
N HIS A 199 -7.55 -1.57 13.60
CA HIS A 199 -7.27 -0.27 14.23
C HIS A 199 -6.18 -0.38 15.30
N VAL A 200 -5.25 0.59 15.29
CA VAL A 200 -4.15 0.72 16.26
C VAL A 200 -4.39 2.00 17.06
N ILE A 201 -5.05 1.88 18.22
CA ILE A 201 -5.52 3.05 18.99
C ILE A 201 -5.20 2.97 20.49
N CYS A 202 -4.68 1.84 20.97
CA CYS A 202 -4.46 1.64 22.39
C CYS A 202 -3.21 0.80 22.66
N CYS A 203 -2.70 0.89 23.90
CA CYS A 203 -1.66 0.03 24.40
C CYS A 203 -2.22 -1.37 24.72
N HIS A 204 -1.34 -2.36 24.84
CA HIS A 204 -1.71 -3.76 25.07
C HIS A 204 -2.51 -3.95 26.36
N VAL A 205 -2.15 -3.23 27.43
CA VAL A 205 -2.87 -3.29 28.72
C VAL A 205 -4.32 -2.85 28.58
N CYS A 206 -4.57 -1.80 27.80
CA CYS A 206 -5.94 -1.33 27.58
C CYS A 206 -6.68 -2.24 26.57
N ALA A 207 -5.98 -2.74 25.56
CA ALA A 207 -6.55 -3.66 24.57
C ALA A 207 -7.11 -4.94 25.21
N GLU A 208 -6.41 -5.51 26.20
CA GLU A 208 -6.86 -6.71 26.95
C GLU A 208 -8.20 -6.51 27.69
N ARG A 209 -8.56 -5.25 27.99
CA ARG A 209 -9.81 -4.90 28.68
C ARG A 209 -10.96 -4.58 27.73
N CYS A 210 -10.69 -4.55 26.42
CA CYS A 210 -11.68 -4.21 25.42
C CYS A 210 -12.26 -5.49 24.77
N THR A 211 -13.59 -5.58 24.73
CA THR A 211 -14.32 -6.60 23.95
C THR A 211 -14.75 -6.08 22.57
N SER A 212 -14.77 -4.76 22.39
CA SER A 212 -15.08 -4.09 21.12
C SER A 212 -14.11 -2.94 20.87
N CYS A 213 -13.78 -2.67 19.61
CA CYS A 213 -12.88 -1.60 19.21
C CYS A 213 -13.42 -0.23 19.65
N PRO A 214 -12.68 0.56 20.45
CA PRO A 214 -13.15 1.89 20.87
C PRO A 214 -13.38 2.88 19.72
N LEU A 215 -12.74 2.68 18.56
CA LEU A 215 -12.89 3.56 17.40
C LEU A 215 -14.11 3.23 16.54
N CYS A 216 -14.28 1.96 16.16
CA CYS A 216 -15.31 1.54 15.21
C CYS A 216 -16.38 0.61 15.79
N ARG A 217 -16.28 0.25 17.07
CA ARG A 217 -17.20 -0.63 17.82
C ARG A 217 -17.31 -2.07 17.28
N SER A 218 -16.47 -2.44 16.31
CA SER A 218 -16.35 -3.82 15.82
C SER A 218 -15.91 -4.76 16.96
N PRO A 219 -16.48 -5.97 17.08
CA PRO A 219 -16.06 -6.94 18.10
C PRO A 219 -14.59 -7.32 17.90
N ILE A 220 -13.86 -7.45 19.01
CA ILE A 220 -12.44 -7.81 18.98
C ILE A 220 -12.32 -9.33 19.07
N GLU A 221 -11.82 -9.94 18.01
CA GLU A 221 -11.52 -11.39 17.98
C GLU A 221 -10.12 -11.70 18.50
N SER A 222 -9.15 -10.83 18.20
CA SER A 222 -7.80 -10.93 18.72
C SER A 222 -7.11 -9.58 18.74
N ALA A 223 -6.15 -9.41 19.65
CA ALA A 223 -5.28 -8.25 19.73
C ALA A 223 -3.83 -8.71 19.59
N LYS A 224 -3.02 -7.97 18.82
CA LYS A 224 -1.61 -8.29 18.62
C LYS A 224 -0.74 -7.07 18.83
N ARG A 225 0.39 -7.26 19.52
CA ARG A 225 1.38 -6.21 19.66
C ARG A 225 2.03 -5.94 18.30
N VAL A 226 2.24 -4.67 18.01
CA VAL A 226 2.92 -4.18 16.81
C VAL A 226 4.09 -3.32 17.23
N TYR A 227 5.19 -3.44 16.50
CA TYR A 227 6.31 -2.54 16.66
C TYR A 227 6.06 -1.30 15.80
N LEU A 228 5.88 -0.17 16.44
CA LEU A 228 5.87 1.13 15.78
C LEU A 228 7.25 1.74 15.94
N PRO A 229 7.83 2.35 14.88
CA PRO A 229 9.06 3.11 15.01
C PRO A 229 8.75 4.37 15.83
N THR A 230 8.81 4.23 17.15
CA THR A 230 8.75 5.36 18.07
C THR A 230 10.06 6.12 18.01
N LEU A 231 9.96 7.45 18.08
CA LEU A 231 11.09 8.31 18.40
C LEU A 231 11.51 7.97 19.83
N GLU A 232 12.55 7.15 19.99
CA GLU A 232 13.26 7.07 21.27
C GLU A 232 13.95 8.43 21.46
N LEU A 233 13.23 9.38 22.07
CA LEU A 233 13.83 10.54 22.67
C LEU A 233 14.68 10.00 23.81
N GLY A 234 15.99 9.95 23.61
CA GLY A 234 16.94 9.45 24.59
C GLY A 234 16.67 10.07 25.95
N GLU A 235 16.28 9.22 26.90
CA GLU A 235 16.32 9.58 28.31
C GLU A 235 17.79 9.80 28.64
N GLY A 236 18.13 11.03 29.01
CA GLY A 236 19.47 11.36 29.48
C GLY A 236 19.82 10.46 30.66
N GLU A 237 20.91 9.71 30.53
CA GLU A 237 21.61 9.09 31.65
C GLU A 237 21.94 10.20 32.66
N THR A 238 21.15 10.29 33.72
CA THR A 238 21.55 11.00 34.93
C THR A 238 22.49 10.08 35.69
N THR A 239 23.76 10.15 35.32
CA THR A 239 24.85 9.59 36.11
C THR A 239 24.86 10.28 37.47
N THR A 240 24.35 9.57 38.47
CA THR A 240 24.59 9.91 39.88
C THR A 240 25.98 9.39 40.24
N ALA A 241 26.87 10.31 40.57
CA ALA A 241 28.10 10.08 41.31
C ALA A 241 28.24 11.19 42.36
#